data_AF-A0A8S0GYQ9-F1
#
_entry.id   AF-A0A8S0GYQ9-F1
#
_cell.length_a   1.000
_cell.length_b   1.000
_cell.length_c   1.000
_cell.angle_alpha   90.00
_cell.angle_beta   90.00
_cell.angle_gamma   90.00
#
_symmetry.space_group_name_H-M   'P 1'
#
loop_
_entity.id
_entity.type
_entity.pdbx_description
1 polymer ?
#
loop_
_entity_poly.entity_id
_entity_poly.type
_entity_poly.pdbx_seq_one_letter_code
_entity_poly.pdbx_strand_id
1 'polypeptide(L)'
;METDALAALSARTGANLVLGVIERSGSTLYCTALYFDPQQGLSGKHRKLMPTGTERLIWGKGDGSTLPVLDTQVGRVGAVICWENMMPLLRTAMYAQGIEVWCAPTVDEREMWQVSMRHIAHEGRCFVVSACQVQASPEELGLEIANWPAQRPLIAGGSVIVGPMGDVLAGPWWAGPG
;
A
#
# COMPACT_ATOMS: atom_id res chain seq x y z
N MET A 1 -2.52 -15.27 17.45
CA MET A 1 -1.44 -14.58 16.71
C MET A 1 -2.09 -13.43 15.95
N GLU A 2 -1.38 -12.33 15.67
CA GLU A 2 -1.96 -11.11 15.06
C GLU A 2 -2.63 -11.39 13.70
N THR A 3 -2.06 -12.30 12.91
CA THR A 3 -2.64 -12.76 11.64
C THR A 3 -3.96 -13.50 11.81
N ASP A 4 -4.16 -14.23 12.92
CA ASP A 4 -5.42 -14.95 13.19
C ASP A 4 -6.54 -13.96 13.50
N ALA A 5 -6.22 -12.87 14.21
CA ALA A 5 -7.19 -11.81 14.49
C ALA A 5 -7.63 -11.09 13.21
N LEU A 6 -6.70 -10.84 12.28
CA LEU A 6 -7.00 -10.27 10.96
C LEU A 6 -7.81 -11.23 10.09
N ALA A 7 -7.47 -12.52 10.08
CA ALA A 7 -8.25 -13.55 9.38
C ALA A 7 -9.68 -13.66 9.94
N ALA A 8 -9.84 -13.65 11.27
CA ALA A 8 -11.14 -13.64 11.91
C ALA A 8 -11.94 -12.36 11.60
N LEU A 9 -11.28 -11.21 11.48
CA LEU A 9 -11.91 -9.96 11.04
C LEU A 9 -12.41 -10.07 9.59
N SER A 10 -11.58 -10.58 8.69
CA SER A 10 -11.94 -10.81 7.28
C SER A 10 -13.16 -11.75 7.17
N ALA A 11 -13.13 -12.89 7.88
CA ALA A 11 -14.24 -13.84 7.91
C ALA A 11 -15.55 -13.23 8.47
N ARG A 12 -15.46 -12.47 9.57
CA ARG A 12 -16.62 -11.83 10.21
C ARG A 12 -17.26 -10.73 9.36
N THR A 13 -16.46 -10.02 8.56
CA THR A 13 -16.94 -8.89 7.74
C THR A 13 -17.28 -9.28 6.31
N GLY A 14 -16.82 -10.46 5.86
CA GLY A 14 -16.91 -10.85 4.46
C GLY A 14 -16.00 -10.04 3.53
N ALA A 15 -15.05 -9.27 4.08
CA ALA A 15 -14.19 -8.38 3.32
C ALA A 15 -12.81 -9.00 3.04
N ASN A 16 -12.33 -8.88 1.80
CA ASN A 16 -10.92 -9.09 1.48
C ASN A 16 -10.08 -7.98 2.11
N LEU A 17 -8.95 -8.32 2.73
CA LEU A 17 -8.06 -7.35 3.34
C LEU A 17 -6.69 -7.36 2.64
N VAL A 18 -6.18 -6.17 2.33
CA VAL A 18 -4.78 -5.95 1.94
C VAL A 18 -4.17 -5.02 2.98
N LEU A 19 -3.16 -5.50 3.71
CA LEU A 19 -2.62 -4.79 4.87
C LEU A 19 -1.09 -4.73 4.84
N GLY A 20 -0.52 -3.55 5.08
CA GLY A 20 0.92 -3.39 5.32
C GLY A 20 1.30 -3.79 6.74
N VAL A 21 2.37 -4.58 6.89
CA VAL A 21 2.94 -5.02 8.16
C VAL A 21 4.47 -4.93 8.13
N ILE A 22 5.08 -4.90 9.31
CA ILE A 22 6.50 -5.17 9.47
C ILE A 22 6.66 -6.64 9.86
N GLU A 23 7.08 -7.46 8.90
CA GLU A 23 7.27 -8.90 9.09
C GLU A 23 8.67 -9.16 9.65
N ARG A 24 8.76 -9.90 10.77
CA ARG A 24 10.03 -10.43 11.25
C ARG A 24 10.20 -11.88 10.80
N SER A 25 11.33 -12.17 10.14
CA SER A 25 11.72 -13.54 9.77
C SER A 25 13.18 -13.76 10.17
N GLY A 26 13.39 -14.56 11.22
CA GLY A 26 14.69 -14.67 11.89
C GLY A 26 15.12 -13.33 12.51
N SER A 27 16.31 -12.85 12.12
CA SER A 27 16.86 -11.57 12.58
C SER A 27 16.62 -10.41 11.60
N THR A 28 15.82 -10.62 10.56
CA THR A 28 15.56 -9.60 9.52
C THR A 28 14.11 -9.12 9.60
N LEU A 29 13.92 -7.81 9.46
CA LEU A 29 12.61 -7.18 9.28
C LEU A 29 12.33 -6.94 7.79
N TYR A 30 11.08 -7.08 7.36
CA TYR A 30 10.63 -6.82 6.00
C TYR A 30 9.41 -5.91 6.01
N CYS A 31 9.34 -5.01 5.03
CA CYS A 31 8.10 -4.29 4.72
C CYS A 31 7.26 -5.20 3.84
N THR A 32 6.11 -5.65 4.37
CA THR A 32 5.32 -6.72 3.75
C THR A 32 3.86 -6.29 3.62
N ALA A 33 3.24 -6.56 2.47
CA ALA A 33 1.79 -6.56 2.33
C ALA A 33 1.25 -7.98 2.53
N LEU A 34 0.21 -8.14 3.34
CA LEU A 34 -0.52 -9.39 3.55
C LEU A 34 -1.89 -9.33 2.88
N TYR A 35 -2.36 -10.48 2.41
CA TYR A 35 -3.67 -10.65 1.79
C TYR A 35 -4.50 -11.60 2.64
N PHE A 36 -5.73 -11.20 2.97
CA PHE A 36 -6.69 -12.05 3.66
C PHE A 36 -7.95 -12.20 2.84
N ASP A 37 -8.38 -13.44 2.63
CA ASP A 37 -9.66 -13.79 2.04
C ASP A 37 -10.64 -14.26 3.15
N PRO A 38 -11.93 -13.88 3.09
CA PRO A 38 -12.91 -14.23 4.12
C PRO A 38 -13.10 -15.74 4.35
N GLN A 39 -12.82 -16.57 3.35
CA GLN A 39 -12.99 -18.02 3.40
C GLN A 39 -11.66 -18.75 3.64
N GLN A 40 -10.57 -18.24 3.05
CA GLN A 40 -9.26 -18.90 3.11
C GLN A 40 -8.35 -18.39 4.24
N GLY A 41 -8.68 -17.26 4.86
CA GLY A 41 -7.82 -16.60 5.83
C GLY A 41 -6.62 -15.94 5.14
N LEU A 42 -5.41 -16.09 5.68
CA LEU A 42 -4.20 -15.53 5.07
C LEU A 42 -3.89 -16.23 3.74
N SER A 43 -4.10 -15.54 2.63
CA SER A 43 -4.03 -16.10 1.27
C SER A 43 -2.74 -15.77 0.53
N GLY A 44 -1.97 -14.79 1.00
CA GLY A 44 -0.69 -14.45 0.37
C GLY A 44 0.09 -13.37 1.11
N LYS A 45 1.30 -13.10 0.61
CA LYS A 45 2.10 -11.96 1.04
C LYS A 45 3.01 -11.44 -0.08
N HIS A 46 3.37 -10.17 0.02
CA HIS A 46 4.35 -9.50 -0.83
C HIS A 46 5.37 -8.73 0.00
N ARG A 47 6.66 -9.07 -0.11
CA ARG A 47 7.75 -8.29 0.51
C ARG A 47 8.25 -7.25 -0.48
N LYS A 48 8.35 -5.99 -0.04
CA LYS A 48 8.89 -4.88 -0.84
C LYS A 48 10.26 -5.26 -1.43
N LEU A 49 10.37 -5.29 -2.75
CA LEU A 49 11.56 -5.72 -3.49
C LEU A 49 12.79 -4.89 -3.11
N MET A 50 12.60 -3.56 -3.02
CA MET A 50 13.70 -2.65 -2.72
C MET A 50 13.26 -1.57 -1.72
N PRO A 51 13.71 -1.66 -0.47
CA PRO A 51 13.60 -0.54 0.47
C PRO A 51 14.24 0.73 -0.11
N THR A 52 13.62 1.86 0.15
CA THR A 52 13.95 3.18 -0.41
C THR A 52 14.67 4.04 0.63
N GLY A 53 15.76 4.69 0.24
CA GLY A 53 16.48 5.61 1.12
C GLY A 53 16.89 4.97 2.45
N THR A 54 16.51 5.59 3.56
CA THR A 54 16.84 5.16 4.93
C THR A 54 16.15 3.87 5.36
N GLU A 55 15.08 3.43 4.67
CA GLU A 55 14.45 2.13 4.91
C GLU A 55 15.46 0.96 4.76
N ARG A 56 16.50 1.14 3.95
CA ARG A 56 17.58 0.15 3.74
C ARG A 56 18.42 -0.13 4.98
N LEU A 57 18.34 0.74 5.99
CA LEU A 57 19.03 0.55 7.26
C LEU A 57 18.31 -0.45 8.17
N ILE A 58 17.02 -0.70 7.92
CA ILE A 58 16.16 -1.49 8.82
C ILE A 58 15.51 -2.70 8.14
N TRP A 59 15.22 -2.63 6.84
CA TRP A 59 14.49 -3.68 6.13
C TRP A 59 15.36 -4.48 5.16
N GLY A 60 15.11 -5.78 5.13
CA GLY A 60 15.56 -6.67 4.07
C GLY A 60 14.83 -6.43 2.76
N LYS A 61 15.44 -6.91 1.67
CA LYS A 61 14.86 -6.88 0.32
C LYS A 61 13.95 -8.09 0.11
N GLY A 62 12.79 -7.86 -0.50
CA GLY A 62 11.99 -8.92 -1.09
C GLY A 62 12.59 -9.42 -2.41
N ASP A 63 11.95 -10.44 -2.98
CA ASP A 63 12.25 -10.95 -4.32
C ASP A 63 10.94 -11.17 -5.10
N GLY A 64 11.09 -11.54 -6.37
CA GLY A 64 9.95 -11.75 -7.27
C GLY A 64 9.05 -12.95 -6.92
N SER A 65 9.47 -13.84 -6.00
CA SER A 65 8.64 -14.99 -5.60
C SER A 65 7.41 -14.58 -4.78
N THR A 66 7.40 -13.34 -4.28
CA THR A 66 6.32 -12.79 -3.46
C THR A 66 5.53 -11.71 -4.20
N LEU A 67 5.36 -11.79 -5.52
CA LEU A 67 4.53 -10.85 -6.30
C LEU A 67 3.21 -11.50 -6.76
N PRO A 68 2.34 -11.97 -5.85
CA PRO A 68 1.10 -12.62 -6.25
C PRO A 68 0.08 -11.60 -6.79
N VAL A 69 -0.70 -12.03 -7.78
CA VAL A 69 -2.02 -11.51 -8.08
C VAL A 69 -3.02 -12.61 -7.71
N LEU A 70 -3.89 -12.35 -6.73
CA LEU A 70 -4.78 -13.34 -6.16
C LEU A 70 -6.20 -13.20 -6.74
N ASP A 71 -6.82 -14.32 -7.10
CA ASP A 71 -8.24 -14.37 -7.40
C ASP A 71 -9.04 -14.17 -6.12
N THR A 72 -9.91 -13.16 -6.11
CA THR A 72 -10.80 -12.85 -4.98
C THR A 72 -12.22 -12.61 -5.46
N GLN A 73 -13.17 -12.48 -4.54
CA GLN A 73 -14.56 -12.16 -4.86
C GLN A 73 -14.76 -10.78 -5.54
N VAL A 74 -13.74 -9.89 -5.46
CA VAL A 74 -13.78 -8.55 -6.07
C VAL A 74 -12.92 -8.44 -7.34
N GLY A 75 -12.44 -9.58 -7.85
CA GLY A 75 -11.54 -9.67 -9.00
C GLY A 75 -10.11 -10.03 -8.61
N ARG A 76 -9.18 -9.86 -9.55
CA ARG A 76 -7.76 -10.16 -9.37
C ARG A 76 -7.02 -9.03 -8.68
N VAL A 77 -6.61 -9.27 -7.42
CA VAL A 77 -6.05 -8.26 -6.52
C VAL A 77 -4.53 -8.46 -6.38
N GLY A 78 -3.77 -7.37 -6.49
CA GLY A 78 -2.35 -7.34 -6.14
C GLY A 78 -1.97 -6.05 -5.44
N ALA A 79 -0.87 -6.07 -4.71
CA ALA A 79 -0.37 -4.93 -3.93
C ALA A 79 1.05 -4.56 -4.33
N VAL A 80 1.31 -3.26 -4.46
CA VAL A 80 2.62 -2.71 -4.83
C VAL A 80 2.97 -1.54 -3.91
N ILE A 81 4.09 -1.65 -3.19
CA ILE A 81 4.33 -0.82 -2.00
C ILE A 81 5.12 0.44 -2.36
N CYS A 82 4.52 1.61 -2.10
CA CYS A 82 5.18 2.91 -2.19
C CYS A 82 5.92 3.07 -3.54
N TRP A 83 7.23 3.34 -3.56
CA TRP A 83 7.97 3.60 -4.80
C TRP A 83 8.22 2.39 -5.70
N GLU A 84 7.79 1.19 -5.31
CA GLU A 84 7.70 0.06 -6.26
C GLU A 84 6.79 0.37 -7.44
N ASN A 85 5.81 1.25 -7.24
CA ASN A 85 4.92 1.76 -8.29
C ASN A 85 5.69 2.49 -9.41
N MET A 86 6.90 2.99 -9.14
CA MET A 86 7.75 3.61 -10.15
C MET A 86 8.64 2.62 -10.91
N MET A 87 8.65 1.33 -10.53
CA MET A 87 9.47 0.31 -11.19
C MET A 87 8.72 -0.24 -12.42
N PRO A 88 9.16 0.07 -13.66
CA PRO A 88 8.42 -0.33 -14.86
C PRO A 88 8.33 -1.85 -15.02
N LEU A 89 9.40 -2.59 -14.70
CA LEU A 89 9.41 -4.05 -14.81
C LEU A 89 8.45 -4.73 -13.83
N LEU A 90 8.29 -4.17 -12.62
CA LEU A 90 7.32 -4.67 -11.65
C LEU A 90 5.90 -4.42 -12.16
N ARG A 91 5.61 -3.21 -12.66
CA ARG A 91 4.30 -2.89 -13.27
C ARG A 91 3.96 -3.85 -14.40
N THR A 92 4.88 -4.02 -15.34
CA THR A 92 4.70 -4.98 -16.44
C THR A 92 4.46 -6.40 -15.94
N ALA A 93 5.15 -6.86 -14.89
CA ALA A 93 4.93 -8.19 -14.32
C ALA A 93 3.54 -8.34 -13.69
N MET A 94 3.04 -7.33 -12.97
CA MET A 94 1.69 -7.36 -12.39
C MET A 94 0.61 -7.31 -13.48
N TYR A 95 0.82 -6.54 -14.56
CA TYR A 95 -0.09 -6.52 -15.72
C TYR A 95 -0.09 -7.85 -16.47
N ALA A 96 1.07 -8.51 -16.62
CA ALA A 96 1.18 -9.82 -17.25
C ALA A 96 0.43 -10.91 -16.47
N GLN A 97 0.30 -10.75 -15.15
CA GLN A 97 -0.55 -11.59 -14.29
C GLN A 97 -2.04 -11.21 -14.36
N GLY A 98 -2.37 -10.10 -15.04
CA GLY A 98 -3.74 -9.61 -15.26
C GLY A 98 -4.38 -8.99 -14.03
N ILE A 99 -3.63 -8.23 -13.24
CA ILE A 99 -4.20 -7.48 -12.11
C ILE A 99 -5.38 -6.58 -12.53
N GLU A 100 -6.46 -6.61 -11.74
CA GLU A 100 -7.68 -5.81 -11.96
C GLU A 100 -7.87 -4.75 -10.87
N VAL A 101 -7.43 -5.06 -9.65
CA VAL A 101 -7.43 -4.15 -8.50
C VAL A 101 -6.00 -4.01 -7.98
N TRP A 102 -5.45 -2.82 -8.16
CA TRP A 102 -4.10 -2.43 -7.79
C TRP A 102 -4.10 -1.70 -6.44
N CYS A 103 -3.69 -2.39 -5.38
CA CYS A 103 -3.57 -1.82 -4.05
C CYS A 103 -2.20 -1.14 -3.88
N ALA A 104 -2.17 0.16 -3.63
CA ALA A 104 -0.93 0.94 -3.52
C ALA A 104 -0.81 1.62 -2.14
N PRO A 105 -0.40 0.89 -1.08
CA PRO A 105 -0.12 1.49 0.22
C PRO A 105 1.13 2.38 0.13
N THR A 106 1.09 3.53 0.80
CA THR A 106 2.16 4.52 0.73
C THR A 106 2.25 5.40 1.98
N VAL A 107 3.35 6.15 2.06
CA VAL A 107 3.55 7.30 2.95
C VAL A 107 3.90 8.57 2.14
N ASP A 108 3.75 8.51 0.82
CA ASP A 108 4.08 9.58 -0.10
C ASP A 108 2.86 10.48 -0.37
N GLU A 109 2.78 11.59 0.34
CA GLU A 109 1.69 12.58 0.23
C GLU A 109 1.86 13.57 -0.93
N ARG A 110 2.93 13.48 -1.73
CA ARG A 110 3.24 14.50 -2.74
C ARG A 110 2.29 14.40 -3.94
N GLU A 111 2.07 15.53 -4.62
CA GLU A 111 1.24 15.60 -5.84
C GLU A 111 1.65 14.56 -6.89
N MET A 112 2.96 14.34 -7.06
CA MET A 112 3.49 13.34 -8.00
C MET A 112 3.00 11.92 -7.72
N TRP A 113 2.65 11.58 -6.47
CA TRP A 113 2.02 10.31 -6.16
C TRP A 113 0.66 10.18 -6.85
N GLN A 114 -0.16 11.23 -6.78
CA GLN A 114 -1.49 11.26 -7.41
C GLN A 114 -1.39 11.11 -8.94
N VAL A 115 -0.41 11.79 -9.55
CA VAL A 115 -0.13 11.68 -10.99
C VAL A 115 0.26 10.23 -11.35
N SER A 116 1.14 9.63 -10.56
CA SER A 116 1.59 8.25 -10.77
C SER A 116 0.44 7.24 -10.67
N MET A 117 -0.40 7.33 -9.63
CA MET A 117 -1.54 6.42 -9.45
C MET A 117 -2.54 6.51 -10.62
N ARG A 118 -2.78 7.73 -11.13
CA ARG A 118 -3.63 7.93 -12.31
C ARG A 118 -3.03 7.36 -13.59
N HIS A 119 -1.72 7.52 -13.77
CA HIS A 119 -1.01 6.93 -14.89
C HIS A 119 -1.06 5.40 -14.85
N ILE A 120 -0.79 4.79 -13.70
CA ILE A 120 -0.80 3.32 -13.51
C ILE A 120 -2.19 2.75 -13.80
N ALA A 121 -3.25 3.38 -13.28
CA ALA A 121 -4.62 2.95 -13.56
C ALA A 121 -4.92 2.93 -15.07
N HIS A 122 -4.50 3.99 -15.78
CA HIS A 122 -4.71 4.11 -17.22
C HIS A 122 -3.84 3.15 -18.04
N GLU A 123 -2.58 2.97 -17.65
CA GLU A 123 -1.63 2.08 -18.32
C GLU A 123 -2.03 0.61 -18.16
N GLY A 124 -2.36 0.20 -16.92
CA GLY A 124 -2.73 -1.17 -16.57
C GLY A 124 -4.18 -1.54 -16.88
N ARG A 125 -5.05 -0.55 -17.17
CA ARG A 125 -6.51 -0.75 -17.30
C ARG A 125 -7.12 -1.44 -16.09
N CYS A 126 -6.66 -1.04 -14.90
CA CYS A 126 -7.09 -1.58 -13.62
C CYS A 126 -7.59 -0.45 -12.71
N PHE A 127 -8.37 -0.82 -11.69
CA PHE A 127 -8.70 0.10 -10.61
C PHE A 127 -7.47 0.25 -9.70
N VAL A 128 -7.14 1.47 -9.32
CA VAL A 128 -6.10 1.72 -8.30
C VAL A 128 -6.76 2.16 -7.01
N VAL A 129 -6.42 1.49 -5.92
CA VAL A 129 -6.81 1.83 -4.55
C VAL A 129 -5.54 2.18 -3.78
N SER A 130 -5.28 3.47 -3.60
CA SER A 130 -4.12 3.95 -2.85
C SER A 130 -4.52 4.39 -1.45
N ALA A 131 -3.78 3.88 -0.46
CA ALA A 131 -3.95 4.24 0.94
C ALA A 131 -2.67 4.91 1.43
N CYS A 132 -2.76 6.21 1.75
CA CYS A 132 -1.68 6.97 2.37
C CYS A 132 -1.96 7.14 3.85
N GLN A 133 -0.95 6.89 4.69
CA GLN A 133 -1.04 7.09 6.13
C GLN A 133 -1.35 8.55 6.48
N VAL A 134 -2.07 8.76 7.58
CA VAL A 134 -2.11 10.06 8.27
C VAL A 134 -1.33 9.95 9.55
N GLN A 135 -0.43 10.90 9.76
CA GLN A 135 0.33 11.05 10.98
C GLN A 135 0.28 12.51 11.42
N ALA A 136 -0.18 12.71 12.65
CA ALA A 136 -0.35 14.01 13.28
C ALA A 136 0.96 14.83 13.29
N SER A 137 0.82 16.12 13.53
CA SER A 137 1.93 17.05 13.62
C SER A 137 2.82 16.76 14.85
N PRO A 138 4.10 17.18 14.85
CA PRO A 138 4.96 17.02 16.02
C PRO A 138 4.34 17.58 17.31
N GLU A 139 3.71 18.76 17.24
CA GLU A 139 3.06 19.39 18.39
C GLU A 139 1.95 18.51 18.98
N GLU A 140 1.06 17.97 18.15
CA GLU A 140 -0.02 17.08 18.58
C GLU A 140 0.50 15.76 19.19
N LEU A 141 1.68 15.32 18.75
CA LEU A 141 2.36 14.15 19.28
C LEU A 141 3.23 14.44 20.52
N GLY A 142 3.37 15.71 20.92
CA GLY A 142 4.29 16.13 21.97
C GLY A 142 5.77 15.89 21.61
N LEU A 143 6.10 15.98 20.32
CA LEU A 143 7.43 15.77 19.76
C LEU A 143 8.02 17.08 19.25
N GLU A 144 9.35 17.21 19.35
CA GLU A 144 10.11 18.22 18.64
C GLU A 144 10.94 17.55 17.54
N ILE A 145 10.71 17.95 16.29
CA ILE A 145 11.43 17.40 15.14
C ILE A 145 12.22 18.52 14.48
N ALA A 146 13.55 18.38 14.50
CA ALA A 146 14.45 19.35 13.91
C ALA A 146 14.12 19.58 12.44
N ASN A 147 14.04 20.85 12.04
CA ASN A 147 13.71 21.29 10.68
C ASN A 147 12.32 20.87 10.16
N TRP A 148 11.37 20.56 11.06
CA TRP A 148 9.97 20.33 10.69
C TRP A 148 9.05 21.36 11.36
N PRO A 149 8.08 21.97 10.65
CA PRO A 149 7.14 22.89 11.27
C PRO A 149 6.27 22.18 12.30
N ALA A 150 6.17 22.70 13.52
CA ALA A 150 5.53 22.03 14.65
C ALA A 150 4.05 21.65 14.41
N GLN A 151 3.32 22.48 13.66
CA GLN A 151 1.90 22.26 13.30
C GLN A 151 1.70 21.47 12.01
N ARG A 152 2.75 21.22 11.21
CA ARG A 152 2.61 20.47 9.95
C ARG A 152 2.47 18.97 10.27
N PRO A 153 1.40 18.29 9.82
CA PRO A 153 1.30 16.84 9.93
C PRO A 153 2.54 16.16 9.37
N LEU A 154 3.01 15.10 10.02
CA LEU A 154 4.15 14.34 9.50
C LEU A 154 3.79 13.63 8.18
N ILE A 155 2.53 13.20 8.07
CA ILE A 155 1.94 12.70 6.83
C ILE A 155 0.46 13.13 6.81
N ALA A 156 0.05 13.87 5.80
CA ALA A 156 -1.26 14.46 5.62
C ALA A 156 -2.22 13.58 4.81
N GLY A 157 -1.88 12.33 4.52
CA GLY A 157 -2.70 11.43 3.73
C GLY A 157 -2.54 11.63 2.22
N GLY A 158 -3.65 11.68 1.50
CA GLY A 158 -3.70 11.65 0.03
C GLY A 158 -4.22 10.32 -0.54
N SER A 159 -5.01 9.57 0.22
CA SER A 159 -5.61 8.32 -0.24
C SER A 159 -6.58 8.58 -1.39
N VAL A 160 -6.56 7.73 -2.43
CA VAL A 160 -7.32 7.96 -3.67
C VAL A 160 -7.78 6.64 -4.29
N ILE A 161 -8.96 6.66 -4.92
CA ILE A 161 -9.45 5.57 -5.78
C ILE A 161 -9.51 6.11 -7.21
N VAL A 162 -8.88 5.39 -8.14
CA VAL A 162 -8.80 5.77 -9.55
C VAL A 162 -9.38 4.66 -10.42
N GLY A 163 -10.21 5.05 -11.41
CA GLY A 163 -10.77 4.16 -12.41
C GLY A 163 -9.77 3.80 -13.52
N PRO A 164 -10.06 2.75 -14.32
CA PRO A 164 -9.17 2.26 -15.40
C PRO A 164 -8.88 3.26 -16.52
N MET A 165 -9.59 4.39 -16.55
CA MET A 165 -9.36 5.48 -17.51
C MET A 165 -8.47 6.59 -16.94
N GLY A 166 -8.06 6.50 -15.66
CA GLY A 166 -7.26 7.50 -14.96
C GLY A 166 -8.08 8.63 -14.31
N ASP A 167 -9.40 8.48 -14.32
CA ASP A 167 -10.38 9.32 -13.62
C ASP A 167 -10.39 9.02 -12.12
N VAL A 168 -10.47 10.06 -11.29
CA VAL A 168 -10.54 9.90 -9.84
C VAL A 168 -11.98 9.61 -9.45
N LEU A 169 -12.22 8.43 -8.89
CA LEU A 169 -13.53 8.00 -8.42
C LEU A 169 -13.84 8.49 -7.01
N ALA A 170 -12.80 8.57 -6.15
CA ALA A 170 -12.90 9.11 -4.80
C ALA A 170 -11.56 9.66 -4.32
N GLY A 171 -11.59 10.75 -3.55
CA GLY A 171 -10.41 11.44 -3.05
C GLY A 171 -9.83 12.46 -4.05
N PRO A 172 -8.54 12.84 -3.92
CA PRO A 172 -7.63 12.44 -2.84
C PRO A 172 -8.12 12.97 -1.48
N TRP A 173 -8.13 12.09 -0.48
CA TRP A 173 -8.51 12.44 0.89
C TRP A 173 -7.28 12.88 1.69
N TRP A 174 -7.31 14.11 2.17
CA TRP A 174 -6.27 14.73 2.99
C TRP A 174 -6.75 14.88 4.43
N ALA A 175 -5.82 14.71 5.38
CA ALA A 175 -6.06 15.08 6.77
C ALA A 175 -6.07 16.61 6.90
N GLY A 176 -7.17 17.15 7.41
CA GLY A 176 -7.37 18.58 7.66
C GLY A 176 -8.72 18.81 8.34
N PRO A 177 -9.01 20.03 8.82
CA PRO A 177 -10.32 20.36 9.33
C PRO A 177 -11.33 20.24 8.18
N GLY A 178 -12.23 19.26 8.28
CA GLY A 178 -13.39 19.12 7.40
C GLY A 178 -14.39 20.25 7.59
#